data_AF-A0A6P0VQS2-F1
#
_entry.id   AF-A0A6P0VQS2-F1
#
_cell.length_a   1.000
_cell.length_b   1.000
_cell.length_c   1.000
_cell.angle_alpha   90.00
_cell.angle_beta   90.00
_cell.angle_gamma   90.00
#
_symmetry.space_group_name_H-M   'P 1'
#
loop_
_entity.id
_entity.type
_entity.pdbx_description
1 polymer ?
#
loop_
_entity_poly.entity_id
_entity_poly.type
_entity_poly.pdbx_seq_one_letter_code
_entity_poly.pdbx_strand_id
1 'polypeptide(L)'
;SCAILLDIADEQQAKQIVSHYPHLPKGASVIWPQQRDTFIYHNQAIWPFVTAFWLRAAKKVENAPAVTLGISSLVRGAALSLSNMENFDAVTGRVEIDSEHKEPQVNSPRQLWSVAGYLSMIHDIIFGLTWTDSGIRLAPYITREFRNHLLPNSNQLVLKGFPYRSYQLDIQINLPPVTEEMAGAYTLGEIRLNGQGITSEITEAMLSDRNLVEVDLVEGKTETSPLNLVNNLEDYRYRFAPRPPIVESITAIDEQLAIRFNLNGENPDEVTVNMYRDGELVAKGLSGNLKSWRDHNSQGTRSPSYCYNLETVYITSGTTSQPSQPFCYWGSNSERISYVNADQFSAIGGQFSEGHGRKHFENWGQPGDSITVNLKAQLNGRHAIQVVAGNGAGAINTGITCAVKHLQMKNLQNSQIVADGYLMMPQLGSWERWLESSVIFTQIDLIANQDYEIKIFSDAQAINMSSFAHNANYTGGNGGTEAYNYVNIAQIKLNALT
;
A
#
# COMPACT_ATOMS: atom_id res chain seq x y z
N SER A 1 -5.28 -8.56 -0.12
CA SER A 1 -4.66 -9.86 -0.53
C SER A 1 -3.57 -10.32 0.41
N CYS A 2 -2.47 -9.59 0.60
CA CYS A 2 -1.30 -10.08 1.35
C CYS A 2 -1.60 -10.49 2.80
N ALA A 3 -2.47 -9.76 3.52
CA ALA A 3 -2.87 -10.14 4.87
C ALA A 3 -3.49 -11.56 4.94
N ILE A 4 -4.21 -11.97 3.89
CA ILE A 4 -4.81 -13.31 3.77
C ILE A 4 -3.76 -14.34 3.35
N LEU A 5 -2.97 -14.00 2.33
CA LEU A 5 -1.99 -14.93 1.76
C LEU A 5 -0.83 -15.26 2.71
N LEU A 6 -0.47 -14.33 3.58
CA LEU A 6 0.58 -14.47 4.59
C LEU A 6 0.05 -14.83 5.99
N ASP A 7 -1.24 -15.18 6.10
CA ASP A 7 -1.87 -15.62 7.36
C ASP A 7 -1.77 -14.59 8.51
N ILE A 8 -1.74 -13.30 8.16
CA ILE A 8 -1.82 -12.19 9.13
C ILE A 8 -3.27 -11.99 9.58
N ALA A 9 -4.22 -12.07 8.64
CA ALA A 9 -5.64 -12.09 8.93
C ALA A 9 -6.06 -13.52 9.30
N ASP A 10 -6.78 -13.67 10.41
CA ASP A 10 -7.39 -14.94 10.76
C ASP A 10 -8.47 -15.36 9.73
N GLU A 11 -8.99 -16.57 9.85
CA GLU A 11 -9.96 -17.12 8.88
C GLU A 11 -11.22 -16.24 8.74
N GLN A 12 -11.76 -15.74 9.86
CA GLN A 12 -12.97 -14.92 9.85
C GLN A 12 -12.68 -13.55 9.25
N GLN A 13 -11.57 -12.92 9.63
CA GLN A 13 -11.09 -11.67 9.07
C GLN A 13 -10.83 -11.81 7.56
N ALA A 14 -10.21 -12.90 7.12
CA ALA A 14 -9.93 -13.16 5.72
C ALA A 14 -11.21 -13.26 4.88
N LYS A 15 -12.21 -14.01 5.36
CA LYS A 15 -13.55 -14.09 4.73
C LYS A 15 -14.21 -12.72 4.66
N GLN A 16 -14.15 -11.94 5.76
CA GLN A 16 -14.69 -10.60 5.81
C GLN A 16 -13.97 -9.63 4.86
N ILE A 17 -12.65 -9.69 4.74
CA ILE A 17 -11.90 -8.85 3.82
C ILE A 17 -12.37 -9.09 2.38
N VAL A 18 -12.52 -10.36 1.98
CA VAL A 18 -12.95 -10.69 0.60
C VAL A 18 -14.40 -10.30 0.36
N SER A 19 -15.29 -10.49 1.34
CA SER A 19 -16.71 -10.17 1.16
C SER A 19 -17.02 -8.66 1.18
N HIS A 20 -16.24 -7.87 1.92
CA HIS A 20 -16.50 -6.44 2.09
C HIS A 20 -15.69 -5.56 1.14
N TYR A 21 -14.57 -6.03 0.59
CA TYR A 21 -13.81 -5.26 -0.39
C TYR A 21 -14.72 -4.94 -1.59
N PRO A 22 -14.85 -3.67 -2.01
CA PRO A 22 -15.74 -3.31 -3.11
C PRO A 22 -15.24 -3.83 -4.47
N HIS A 23 -16.14 -4.43 -5.23
CA HIS A 23 -15.91 -4.90 -6.59
C HIS A 23 -16.73 -4.07 -7.57
N LEU A 24 -16.12 -3.71 -8.70
CA LEU A 24 -16.85 -3.17 -9.84
C LEU A 24 -17.31 -4.31 -10.77
N PRO A 25 -18.30 -4.08 -11.65
CA PRO A 25 -18.84 -5.13 -12.53
C PRO A 25 -17.79 -5.78 -13.43
N LYS A 26 -16.65 -5.10 -13.66
CA LYS A 26 -15.57 -5.61 -14.50
C LYS A 26 -14.44 -6.26 -13.71
N GLY A 27 -14.35 -6.07 -12.40
CA GLY A 27 -13.30 -6.61 -11.55
C GLY A 27 -13.07 -5.76 -10.31
N ALA A 28 -12.22 -6.24 -9.40
CA ALA A 28 -11.72 -5.42 -8.29
C ALA A 28 -10.81 -4.31 -8.84
N SER A 29 -11.02 -3.08 -8.39
CA SER A 29 -10.06 -1.99 -8.62
C SER A 29 -8.81 -2.18 -7.74
N VAL A 30 -7.70 -1.53 -8.08
CA VAL A 30 -6.47 -1.59 -7.27
C VAL A 30 -6.64 -0.89 -5.92
N ILE A 31 -7.34 0.24 -5.89
CA ILE A 31 -7.65 1.01 -4.68
C ILE A 31 -9.15 1.25 -4.56
N TRP A 32 -9.61 1.57 -3.35
CA TRP A 32 -10.99 1.99 -3.11
C TRP A 32 -11.10 2.96 -1.91
N PRO A 33 -11.98 3.98 -1.96
CA PRO A 33 -12.70 4.46 -3.15
C PRO A 33 -11.73 5.07 -4.18
N GLN A 34 -12.21 5.34 -5.38
CA GLN A 34 -11.40 5.98 -6.41
C GLN A 34 -11.14 7.46 -6.06
N GLN A 35 -10.04 8.02 -6.53
CA GLN A 35 -9.72 9.45 -6.38
C GLN A 35 -10.28 10.25 -7.57
N ARG A 36 -11.16 11.21 -7.28
CA ARG A 36 -11.90 11.97 -8.30
C ARG A 36 -11.01 12.81 -9.22
N ASP A 37 -9.94 13.39 -8.72
CA ASP A 37 -9.10 14.34 -9.47
C ASP A 37 -7.77 13.72 -9.93
N THR A 38 -7.69 12.38 -9.98
CA THR A 38 -6.50 11.61 -10.34
C THR A 38 -6.75 10.82 -11.63
N PHE A 39 -5.75 10.76 -12.51
CA PHE A 39 -5.79 9.97 -13.75
C PHE A 39 -5.93 8.47 -13.49
N ILE A 40 -6.34 7.74 -14.52
CA ILE A 40 -6.34 6.28 -14.48
C ILE A 40 -4.88 5.80 -14.51
N TYR A 41 -4.50 4.99 -13.52
CA TYR A 41 -3.27 4.20 -13.51
C TYR A 41 -3.33 3.23 -12.32
N HIS A 42 -2.86 3.61 -11.13
CA HIS A 42 -3.20 2.88 -9.89
C HIS A 42 -4.62 3.21 -9.42
N ASN A 43 -5.10 4.41 -9.74
CA ASN A 43 -6.46 4.86 -9.48
C ASN A 43 -7.39 4.39 -10.61
N GLN A 44 -8.62 4.01 -10.26
CA GLN A 44 -9.68 3.55 -11.16
C GLN A 44 -9.23 2.48 -12.17
N ALA A 45 -8.34 1.59 -11.77
CA ALA A 45 -7.82 0.57 -12.67
C ALA A 45 -7.96 -0.83 -12.12
N ILE A 46 -8.09 -1.78 -13.03
CA ILE A 46 -7.86 -3.20 -12.84
C ILE A 46 -6.45 -3.48 -13.35
N TRP A 47 -5.57 -3.95 -12.47
CA TRP A 47 -4.24 -4.42 -12.84
C TRP A 47 -4.20 -5.95 -12.79
N PRO A 48 -3.90 -6.64 -13.91
CA PRO A 48 -3.95 -8.09 -13.95
C PRO A 48 -3.12 -8.81 -12.89
N PHE A 49 -1.92 -8.29 -12.56
CA PHE A 49 -1.10 -8.90 -11.52
C PHE A 49 -1.74 -8.74 -10.13
N VAL A 50 -2.32 -7.57 -9.82
CA VAL A 50 -3.03 -7.32 -8.55
C VAL A 50 -4.27 -8.23 -8.46
N THR A 51 -5.01 -8.37 -9.56
CA THR A 51 -6.13 -9.30 -9.67
C THR A 51 -5.69 -10.75 -9.41
N ALA A 52 -4.51 -11.17 -9.86
CA ALA A 52 -3.99 -12.51 -9.57
C ALA A 52 -3.75 -12.74 -8.06
N PHE A 53 -3.18 -11.75 -7.35
CA PHE A 53 -3.07 -11.83 -5.88
C PHE A 53 -4.44 -11.85 -5.20
N TRP A 54 -5.40 -11.07 -5.71
CA TRP A 54 -6.78 -11.10 -5.20
C TRP A 54 -7.46 -12.45 -5.43
N LEU A 55 -7.28 -13.06 -6.60
CA LEU A 55 -7.79 -14.40 -6.94
C LEU A 55 -7.26 -15.46 -5.98
N ARG A 56 -5.95 -15.45 -5.70
CA ARG A 56 -5.34 -16.39 -4.75
C ARG A 56 -5.92 -16.21 -3.34
N ALA A 57 -6.14 -14.97 -2.91
CA ALA A 57 -6.76 -14.68 -1.62
C ALA A 57 -8.23 -15.13 -1.57
N ALA A 58 -9.01 -14.85 -2.61
CA ALA A 58 -10.41 -15.26 -2.73
C ALA A 58 -10.57 -16.79 -2.76
N LYS A 59 -9.69 -17.49 -3.49
CA LYS A 59 -9.61 -18.96 -3.47
C LYS A 59 -9.28 -19.50 -2.08
N LYS A 60 -8.33 -18.90 -1.36
CA LYS A 60 -7.92 -19.34 -0.01
C LYS A 60 -9.08 -19.32 0.99
N VAL A 61 -10.06 -18.43 0.78
CA VAL A 61 -11.28 -18.34 1.61
C VAL A 61 -12.53 -18.93 0.93
N GLU A 62 -12.35 -19.61 -0.21
CA GLU A 62 -13.40 -20.27 -0.99
C GLU A 62 -14.56 -19.35 -1.42
N ASN A 63 -14.29 -18.06 -1.65
CA ASN A 63 -15.30 -17.11 -2.12
C ASN A 63 -15.50 -17.24 -3.64
N ALA A 64 -16.42 -18.11 -4.05
CA ALA A 64 -16.69 -18.41 -5.45
C ALA A 64 -17.05 -17.18 -6.31
N PRO A 65 -17.95 -16.26 -5.91
CA PRO A 65 -18.25 -15.07 -6.70
C PRO A 65 -17.03 -14.17 -6.95
N ALA A 66 -16.19 -13.95 -5.94
CA ALA A 66 -14.97 -13.15 -6.09
C ALA A 66 -13.97 -13.81 -7.04
N VAL A 67 -13.85 -15.14 -7.00
CA VAL A 67 -13.02 -15.90 -7.94
C VAL A 67 -13.56 -15.81 -9.36
N THR A 68 -14.86 -16.05 -9.57
CA THR A 68 -15.47 -15.97 -10.91
C THR A 68 -15.29 -14.58 -11.53
N LEU A 69 -15.54 -13.51 -10.75
CA LEU A 69 -15.38 -12.14 -11.23
C LEU A 69 -13.92 -11.84 -11.60
N GLY A 70 -12.96 -12.27 -10.77
CA GLY A 70 -11.53 -12.09 -11.06
C GLY A 70 -11.07 -12.83 -12.32
N ILE A 71 -11.50 -14.08 -12.50
CA ILE A 71 -11.19 -14.86 -13.72
C ILE A 71 -11.79 -14.17 -14.94
N SER A 72 -13.07 -13.81 -14.86
CA SER A 72 -13.79 -13.11 -15.92
C SER A 72 -13.13 -11.77 -16.27
N SER A 73 -12.61 -11.06 -15.26
CA SER A 73 -11.87 -9.80 -15.45
C SER A 73 -10.60 -10.03 -16.28
N LEU A 74 -9.79 -11.04 -15.95
CA LEU A 74 -8.54 -11.33 -16.65
C LEU A 74 -8.79 -11.84 -18.07
N VAL A 75 -9.73 -12.76 -18.24
CA VAL A 75 -10.11 -13.31 -19.55
C VAL A 75 -10.67 -12.21 -20.44
N ARG A 76 -11.61 -11.39 -19.94
CA ARG A 76 -12.20 -10.29 -20.70
C ARG A 76 -11.13 -9.28 -21.14
N GLY A 77 -10.26 -8.87 -20.22
CA GLY A 77 -9.19 -7.92 -20.51
C GLY A 77 -8.31 -8.44 -21.64
N ALA A 78 -7.75 -9.63 -21.49
CA ALA A 78 -6.88 -10.23 -22.50
C ALA A 78 -7.57 -10.47 -23.85
N ALA A 79 -8.82 -10.93 -23.85
CA ALA A 79 -9.58 -11.23 -25.07
C ALA A 79 -9.97 -9.97 -25.84
N LEU A 80 -10.41 -8.90 -25.15
CA LEU A 80 -10.84 -7.67 -25.82
C LEU A 80 -9.67 -6.81 -26.29
N SER A 81 -8.53 -6.84 -25.60
CA SER A 81 -7.33 -6.10 -26.03
C SER A 81 -6.36 -6.91 -26.88
N LEU A 82 -6.61 -8.22 -27.08
CA LEU A 82 -5.69 -9.15 -27.75
C LEU A 82 -4.25 -9.10 -27.19
N SER A 83 -4.13 -8.82 -25.89
CA SER A 83 -2.86 -8.55 -25.20
C SER A 83 -3.02 -8.65 -23.68
N ASN A 84 -1.98 -9.08 -22.98
CA ASN A 84 -1.89 -8.91 -21.52
C ASN A 84 -1.44 -7.49 -21.20
N MET A 85 -2.37 -6.54 -21.26
CA MET A 85 -2.13 -5.13 -20.96
C MET A 85 -1.75 -4.92 -19.49
N GLU A 86 -1.02 -3.85 -19.22
CA GLU A 86 -0.62 -3.46 -17.86
C GLU A 86 -1.82 -3.15 -16.98
N ASN A 87 -2.80 -2.41 -17.51
CA ASN A 87 -4.00 -2.05 -16.77
C ASN A 87 -5.22 -1.83 -17.68
N PHE A 88 -6.41 -1.83 -17.06
CA PHE A 88 -7.69 -1.53 -17.70
C PHE A 88 -8.47 -0.57 -16.81
N ASP A 89 -9.31 0.28 -17.37
CA ASP A 89 -10.26 1.07 -16.59
C ASP A 89 -11.23 0.17 -15.82
N ALA A 90 -11.39 0.43 -14.53
CA ALA A 90 -12.14 -0.46 -13.65
C ALA A 90 -13.67 -0.40 -13.85
N VAL A 91 -14.17 0.70 -14.44
CA VAL A 91 -15.60 0.90 -14.72
C VAL A 91 -15.99 0.18 -16.01
N THR A 92 -15.29 0.47 -17.11
CA THR A 92 -15.61 -0.03 -18.45
C THR A 92 -14.94 -1.35 -18.77
N GLY A 93 -13.79 -1.64 -18.16
CA GLY A 93 -12.92 -2.78 -18.49
C GLY A 93 -12.13 -2.60 -19.78
N ARG A 94 -12.02 -1.37 -20.30
CA ARG A 94 -11.33 -1.05 -21.57
C ARG A 94 -9.93 -0.49 -21.33
N VAL A 95 -9.11 -0.55 -22.38
CA VAL A 95 -7.74 0.00 -22.41
C VAL A 95 -7.76 1.50 -22.71
N GLU A 96 -8.63 1.92 -23.62
CA GLU A 96 -8.81 3.30 -24.07
C GLU A 96 -10.26 3.73 -23.78
N ILE A 97 -10.43 5.00 -23.40
CA ILE A 97 -11.75 5.57 -23.06
C ILE A 97 -11.91 6.90 -23.82
N ASP A 98 -12.80 6.92 -24.79
CA ASP A 98 -13.10 8.14 -25.56
C ASP A 98 -13.96 9.15 -24.78
N SER A 99 -14.57 8.71 -23.66
CA SER A 99 -15.62 9.46 -22.94
C SER A 99 -15.18 10.21 -21.69
N GLU A 100 -13.97 9.97 -21.16
CA GLU A 100 -13.42 10.71 -20.02
C GLU A 100 -12.00 11.18 -20.36
N HIS A 101 -11.67 12.46 -20.15
CA HIS A 101 -10.32 13.02 -20.33
C HIS A 101 -9.33 12.56 -19.23
N LYS A 102 -9.34 11.26 -18.92
CA LYS A 102 -8.52 10.60 -17.90
C LYS A 102 -7.93 9.31 -18.46
N GLU A 103 -7.33 9.38 -19.64
CA GLU A 103 -6.67 8.21 -20.23
C GLU A 103 -5.64 7.60 -19.26
N PRO A 104 -5.45 6.26 -19.29
CA PRO A 104 -4.36 5.63 -18.57
C PRO A 104 -3.02 6.30 -18.90
N GLN A 105 -2.36 6.90 -17.90
CA GLN A 105 -1.13 7.68 -18.14
C GLN A 105 -0.02 6.83 -18.77
N VAL A 106 0.03 5.55 -18.39
CA VAL A 106 0.92 4.53 -18.92
C VAL A 106 0.16 3.22 -18.99
N ASN A 107 0.19 2.56 -20.14
CA ASN A 107 -0.40 1.24 -20.30
C ASN A 107 0.39 0.41 -21.30
N SER A 108 1.30 -0.42 -20.79
CA SER A 108 2.21 -1.19 -21.62
C SER A 108 1.54 -2.45 -22.20
N PRO A 109 1.68 -2.73 -23.51
CA PRO A 109 1.27 -4.00 -24.07
C PRO A 109 2.21 -5.12 -23.61
N ARG A 110 1.67 -6.33 -23.40
CA ARG A 110 2.41 -7.54 -22.99
C ARG A 110 3.30 -7.31 -21.76
N GLN A 111 2.76 -6.61 -20.77
CA GLN A 111 3.51 -6.29 -19.57
C GLN A 111 3.81 -7.56 -18.76
N LEU A 112 5.07 -7.77 -18.38
CA LEU A 112 5.54 -9.06 -17.86
C LEU A 112 4.78 -9.50 -16.61
N TRP A 113 4.49 -8.58 -15.70
CA TRP A 113 3.68 -8.89 -14.51
C TRP A 113 2.22 -9.21 -14.85
N SER A 114 1.66 -8.63 -15.92
CA SER A 114 0.31 -8.97 -16.38
C SER A 114 0.26 -10.34 -17.06
N VAL A 115 1.30 -10.69 -17.82
CA VAL A 115 1.47 -12.05 -18.38
C VAL A 115 1.59 -13.06 -17.24
N ALA A 116 2.45 -12.78 -16.25
CA ALA A 116 2.61 -13.62 -15.07
C ALA A 116 1.31 -13.73 -14.26
N GLY A 117 0.55 -12.65 -14.12
CA GLY A 117 -0.76 -12.65 -13.45
C GLY A 117 -1.78 -13.55 -14.15
N TYR A 118 -1.82 -13.54 -15.49
CA TYR A 118 -2.68 -14.43 -16.26
C TYR A 118 -2.24 -15.90 -16.13
N LEU A 119 -0.92 -16.17 -16.17
CA LEU A 119 -0.39 -17.52 -15.94
C LEU A 119 -0.68 -18.02 -14.51
N SER A 120 -0.60 -17.14 -13.50
CA SER A 120 -0.96 -17.46 -12.12
C SER A 120 -2.43 -17.86 -11.98
N MET A 121 -3.35 -17.19 -12.70
CA MET A 121 -4.75 -17.65 -12.76
C MET A 121 -4.87 -19.09 -13.30
N ILE A 122 -4.11 -19.43 -14.35
CA ILE A 122 -4.13 -20.78 -14.93
C ILE A 122 -3.52 -21.79 -13.94
N HIS A 123 -2.29 -21.56 -13.49
CA HIS A 123 -1.55 -22.51 -12.66
C HIS A 123 -2.10 -22.59 -11.23
N ASP A 124 -2.25 -21.45 -10.55
CA ASP A 124 -2.51 -21.42 -9.11
C ASP A 124 -3.99 -21.53 -8.76
N ILE A 125 -4.89 -21.17 -9.70
CA ILE A 125 -6.34 -21.19 -9.48
C ILE A 125 -6.98 -22.37 -10.20
N ILE A 126 -6.95 -22.36 -11.54
CA ILE A 126 -7.65 -23.36 -12.37
C ILE A 126 -7.04 -24.75 -12.16
N PHE A 127 -5.72 -24.90 -12.31
CA PHE A 127 -5.02 -26.15 -12.03
C PHE A 127 -4.66 -26.35 -10.56
N GLY A 128 -4.62 -25.25 -9.80
CA GLY A 128 -4.44 -25.30 -8.36
C GLY A 128 -3.10 -25.82 -7.89
N LEU A 129 -2.03 -25.53 -8.62
CA LEU A 129 -0.68 -25.96 -8.31
C LEU A 129 -0.15 -25.18 -7.11
N THR A 130 0.35 -25.89 -6.09
CA THR A 130 1.08 -25.29 -4.96
C THR A 130 2.35 -26.08 -4.71
N TRP A 131 3.48 -25.38 -4.59
CA TRP A 131 4.78 -25.99 -4.36
C TRP A 131 4.96 -26.35 -2.88
N THR A 132 5.47 -27.55 -2.61
CA THR A 132 5.83 -28.03 -1.27
C THR A 132 7.30 -28.43 -1.26
N ASP A 133 7.89 -28.60 -0.07
CA ASP A 133 9.28 -29.09 0.05
C ASP A 133 9.47 -30.46 -0.60
N SER A 134 8.41 -31.28 -0.59
CA SER A 134 8.37 -32.66 -1.10
C SER A 134 7.99 -32.78 -2.58
N GLY A 135 7.36 -31.76 -3.18
CA GLY A 135 6.68 -31.93 -4.45
C GLY A 135 5.68 -30.83 -4.83
N ILE A 136 4.56 -31.26 -5.40
CA ILE A 136 3.44 -30.40 -5.84
C ILE A 136 2.16 -30.87 -5.16
N ARG A 137 1.39 -29.93 -4.62
CA ARG A 137 0.00 -30.15 -4.22
C ARG A 137 -0.96 -29.65 -5.29
N LEU A 138 -1.99 -30.45 -5.57
CA LEU A 138 -3.07 -30.14 -6.49
C LEU A 138 -4.34 -29.79 -5.73
N ALA A 139 -4.85 -28.59 -5.97
CA ALA A 139 -6.12 -28.12 -5.43
C ALA A 139 -6.82 -27.21 -6.45
N PRO A 140 -7.22 -27.74 -7.63
CA PRO A 140 -7.93 -26.95 -8.64
C PRO A 140 -9.20 -26.33 -8.04
N TYR A 141 -9.50 -25.09 -8.44
CA TYR A 141 -10.67 -24.37 -7.95
C TYR A 141 -11.47 -23.84 -9.12
N ILE A 142 -12.54 -24.57 -9.46
CA ILE A 142 -13.43 -24.26 -10.57
C ILE A 142 -14.81 -23.97 -9.99
N THR A 143 -15.24 -22.72 -10.09
CA THR A 143 -16.58 -22.31 -9.65
C THR A 143 -17.63 -22.84 -10.63
N ARG A 144 -18.85 -23.10 -10.13
CA ARG A 144 -19.94 -23.55 -11.01
C ARG A 144 -20.25 -22.48 -12.06
N GLU A 145 -20.33 -21.22 -11.66
CA GLU A 145 -20.53 -20.09 -12.57
C GLU A 145 -19.45 -20.01 -13.67
N PHE A 146 -18.17 -20.18 -13.33
CA PHE A 146 -17.09 -20.22 -14.33
C PHE A 146 -17.25 -21.38 -15.32
N ARG A 147 -17.55 -22.58 -14.82
CA ARG A 147 -17.82 -23.78 -15.64
C ARG A 147 -18.97 -23.57 -16.60
N ASN A 148 -20.06 -22.97 -16.13
CA ASN A 148 -21.28 -22.76 -16.90
C ASN A 148 -21.13 -21.66 -17.95
N HIS A 149 -20.39 -20.58 -17.66
CA HIS A 149 -20.30 -19.43 -18.57
C HIS A 149 -19.08 -19.43 -19.49
N LEU A 150 -17.89 -19.76 -18.98
CA LEU A 150 -16.64 -19.68 -19.76
C LEU A 150 -16.22 -21.03 -20.33
N LEU A 151 -16.73 -22.15 -19.79
CA LEU A 151 -16.39 -23.50 -20.23
C LEU A 151 -17.61 -24.37 -20.62
N PRO A 152 -18.73 -23.84 -21.16
CA PRO A 152 -19.97 -24.62 -21.32
C PRO A 152 -19.78 -25.88 -22.18
N ASN A 153 -18.94 -25.78 -23.20
CA ASN A 153 -18.72 -26.83 -24.20
C ASN A 153 -17.46 -27.68 -23.93
N SER A 154 -16.85 -27.55 -22.74
CA SER A 154 -15.66 -28.30 -22.35
C SER A 154 -16.02 -29.34 -21.29
N ASN A 155 -15.56 -30.57 -21.48
CA ASN A 155 -15.67 -31.64 -20.47
C ASN A 155 -14.33 -31.89 -19.76
N GLN A 156 -13.24 -31.28 -20.24
CA GLN A 156 -11.91 -31.45 -19.70
C GLN A 156 -11.07 -30.18 -19.92
N LEU A 157 -10.17 -29.88 -18.98
CA LEU A 157 -9.09 -28.91 -19.12
C LEU A 157 -7.75 -29.64 -19.12
N VAL A 158 -6.81 -29.23 -19.97
CA VAL A 158 -5.50 -29.89 -20.10
C VAL A 158 -4.38 -28.87 -20.03
N LEU A 159 -3.47 -29.04 -19.07
CA LEU A 159 -2.17 -28.38 -19.02
C LEU A 159 -1.13 -29.37 -19.52
N LYS A 160 -0.66 -29.17 -20.75
CA LYS A 160 0.20 -30.12 -21.46
C LYS A 160 1.67 -29.72 -21.40
N GLY A 161 2.55 -30.68 -21.16
CA GLY A 161 4.00 -30.53 -21.19
C GLY A 161 4.53 -29.58 -20.12
N PHE A 162 3.88 -29.54 -18.95
CA PHE A 162 4.29 -28.68 -17.86
C PHE A 162 5.66 -29.12 -17.32
N PRO A 163 6.69 -28.27 -17.38
CA PRO A 163 8.00 -28.60 -16.87
C PRO A 163 8.02 -28.47 -15.35
N TYR A 164 8.40 -29.54 -14.66
CA TYR A 164 8.63 -29.53 -13.22
C TYR A 164 9.97 -30.18 -12.90
N ARG A 165 10.97 -29.37 -12.54
CA ARG A 165 12.36 -29.83 -12.36
C ARG A 165 12.82 -30.58 -13.61
N SER A 166 13.25 -31.84 -13.48
CA SER A 166 13.64 -32.72 -14.58
C SER A 166 12.47 -33.50 -15.21
N TYR A 167 11.24 -33.34 -14.71
CA TYR A 167 10.07 -34.11 -15.11
C TYR A 167 9.13 -33.32 -16.02
N GLN A 168 8.34 -34.05 -16.82
CA GLN A 168 7.22 -33.48 -17.59
C GLN A 168 5.89 -33.98 -17.06
N LEU A 169 4.92 -33.07 -16.89
CA LEU A 169 3.57 -33.39 -16.43
C LEU A 169 2.54 -32.95 -17.48
N ASP A 170 1.65 -33.86 -17.84
CA ASP A 170 0.38 -33.54 -18.47
C ASP A 170 -0.70 -33.62 -17.39
N ILE A 171 -1.36 -32.51 -17.07
CA ILE A 171 -2.40 -32.44 -16.04
C ILE A 171 -3.75 -32.27 -16.71
N GLN A 172 -4.66 -33.21 -16.45
CA GLN A 172 -6.01 -33.23 -16.98
C GLN A 172 -7.02 -33.06 -15.85
N ILE A 173 -7.93 -32.10 -15.98
CA ILE A 173 -9.04 -31.90 -15.05
C ILE A 173 -10.32 -32.29 -15.78
N ASN A 174 -10.97 -33.34 -15.32
CA ASN A 174 -12.26 -33.78 -15.83
C ASN A 174 -13.36 -32.96 -15.14
N LEU A 175 -14.16 -32.26 -15.95
CA LEU A 175 -15.19 -31.34 -15.49
C LEU A 175 -16.53 -32.07 -15.34
N PRO A 176 -17.29 -31.82 -14.26
CA PRO A 176 -18.67 -32.27 -14.18
C PRO A 176 -19.52 -31.70 -15.31
N PRO A 177 -20.66 -32.35 -15.63
CA PRO A 177 -21.65 -31.79 -16.53
C PRO A 177 -22.10 -30.39 -16.08
N VAL A 178 -22.49 -29.56 -17.05
CA VAL A 178 -23.16 -28.27 -16.80
C VAL A 178 -24.47 -28.53 -16.06
N THR A 179 -24.75 -27.76 -15.02
CA THR A 179 -26.00 -27.79 -14.25
C THR A 179 -26.56 -26.38 -14.09
N GLU A 180 -27.83 -26.26 -13.72
CA GLU A 180 -28.45 -24.95 -13.45
C GLU A 180 -27.93 -24.28 -12.17
N GLU A 181 -27.26 -25.04 -11.28
CA GLU A 181 -26.70 -24.52 -10.04
C GLU A 181 -25.43 -23.69 -10.33
N MET A 182 -25.40 -22.45 -9.85
CA MET A 182 -24.32 -21.48 -10.07
C MET A 182 -23.52 -21.18 -8.80
N ALA A 183 -24.06 -21.50 -7.62
CA ALA A 183 -23.44 -21.14 -6.35
C ALA A 183 -22.36 -22.14 -5.92
N GLY A 184 -21.23 -21.61 -5.46
CA GLY A 184 -20.10 -22.38 -4.97
C GLY A 184 -19.15 -22.89 -6.06
N ALA A 185 -18.37 -23.90 -5.71
CA ALA A 185 -17.37 -24.51 -6.57
C ALA A 185 -17.46 -26.03 -6.55
N TYR A 186 -16.90 -26.66 -7.56
CA TYR A 186 -16.70 -28.10 -7.56
C TYR A 186 -15.63 -28.48 -6.53
N THR A 187 -15.72 -29.71 -6.04
CA THR A 187 -14.76 -30.25 -5.08
C THR A 187 -13.87 -31.30 -5.72
N LEU A 188 -12.71 -31.53 -5.11
CA LEU A 188 -11.75 -32.51 -5.56
C LEU A 188 -12.30 -33.93 -5.37
N GLY A 189 -12.38 -34.70 -6.46
CA GLY A 189 -12.69 -36.12 -6.47
C GLY A 189 -11.42 -36.96 -6.50
N GLU A 190 -11.41 -38.00 -7.36
CA GLU A 190 -10.26 -38.88 -7.52
C GLU A 190 -9.10 -38.17 -8.23
N ILE A 191 -7.86 -38.43 -7.79
CA ILE A 191 -6.65 -38.06 -8.52
C ILE A 191 -5.91 -39.34 -8.89
N ARG A 192 -5.50 -39.45 -10.15
CA ARG A 192 -4.67 -40.54 -10.66
C ARG A 192 -3.36 -39.98 -11.20
N LEU A 193 -2.25 -40.60 -10.82
CA LEU A 193 -0.93 -40.38 -11.41
C LEU A 193 -0.52 -41.64 -12.16
N ASN A 194 -0.36 -41.52 -13.48
CA ASN A 194 -0.02 -42.64 -14.37
C ASN A 194 -0.98 -43.84 -14.21
N GLY A 195 -2.28 -43.54 -14.01
CA GLY A 195 -3.34 -44.54 -13.80
C GLY A 195 -3.47 -45.06 -12.37
N GLN A 196 -2.58 -44.69 -11.44
CA GLN A 196 -2.65 -45.08 -10.04
C GLN A 196 -3.32 -43.99 -9.19
N GLY A 197 -4.32 -44.36 -8.39
CA GLY A 197 -4.98 -43.45 -7.45
C GLY A 197 -4.02 -42.91 -6.37
N ILE A 198 -4.05 -41.59 -6.14
CA ILE A 198 -3.19 -40.88 -5.20
C ILE A 198 -3.97 -39.82 -4.41
N THR A 199 -3.34 -39.24 -3.39
CA THR A 199 -3.86 -38.04 -2.72
C THR A 199 -3.54 -36.78 -3.54
N SER A 200 -3.93 -35.60 -3.04
CA SER A 200 -3.60 -34.31 -3.66
C SER A 200 -2.11 -33.97 -3.70
N GLU A 201 -1.27 -34.67 -2.94
CA GLU A 201 0.16 -34.41 -2.89
C GLU A 201 0.94 -35.39 -3.78
N ILE A 202 1.67 -34.83 -4.75
CA ILE A 202 2.57 -35.55 -5.66
C ILE A 202 4.00 -35.25 -5.22
N THR A 203 4.63 -36.21 -4.56
CA THR A 203 6.04 -36.13 -4.19
C THR A 203 6.94 -36.46 -5.39
N GLU A 204 8.17 -35.96 -5.38
CA GLU A 204 9.15 -36.24 -6.43
C GLU A 204 9.41 -37.75 -6.63
N ALA A 205 9.38 -38.53 -5.54
CA ALA A 205 9.57 -39.98 -5.58
C ALA A 205 8.46 -40.74 -6.34
N MET A 206 7.31 -40.11 -6.58
CA MET A 206 6.20 -40.70 -7.34
C MET A 206 6.34 -40.49 -8.85
N LEU A 207 7.22 -39.58 -9.29
CA LEU A 207 7.29 -39.13 -10.67
C LEU A 207 8.18 -40.05 -11.53
N SER A 208 7.72 -40.33 -12.75
CA SER A 208 8.52 -40.84 -13.87
C SER A 208 8.95 -39.67 -14.77
N ASP A 209 9.84 -39.88 -15.75
CA ASP A 209 10.30 -38.80 -16.65
C ASP A 209 9.15 -38.02 -17.32
N ARG A 210 8.07 -38.73 -17.67
CA ARG A 210 6.81 -38.18 -18.17
C ARG A 210 5.66 -38.72 -17.33
N ASN A 211 4.73 -37.84 -16.96
CA ASN A 211 3.61 -38.19 -16.10
C ASN A 211 2.31 -37.68 -16.68
N LEU A 212 1.27 -38.50 -16.57
CA LEU A 212 -0.11 -38.09 -16.74
C LEU A 212 -0.75 -37.99 -15.35
N VAL A 213 -1.27 -36.82 -15.02
CA VAL A 213 -2.07 -36.58 -13.84
C VAL A 213 -3.50 -36.34 -14.28
N GLU A 214 -4.44 -37.14 -13.78
CA GLU A 214 -5.87 -36.96 -14.03
C GLU A 214 -6.54 -36.58 -12.72
N VAL A 215 -7.37 -35.54 -12.75
CA VAL A 215 -8.10 -35.02 -11.61
C VAL A 215 -9.58 -34.98 -11.95
N ASP A 216 -10.38 -35.77 -11.27
CA ASP A 216 -11.83 -35.69 -11.37
C ASP A 216 -12.34 -34.64 -10.41
N LEU A 217 -13.10 -33.68 -10.93
CA LEU A 217 -13.91 -32.81 -10.09
C LEU A 217 -15.29 -33.42 -9.91
N VAL A 218 -15.88 -33.22 -8.74
CA VAL A 218 -17.23 -33.70 -8.39
C VAL A 218 -18.08 -32.58 -7.82
N GLU A 219 -19.38 -32.81 -7.73
CA GLU A 219 -20.32 -31.88 -7.11
C GLU A 219 -19.87 -31.49 -5.70
N GLY A 220 -19.77 -30.17 -5.48
CA GLY A 220 -19.42 -29.59 -4.19
C GLY A 220 -20.65 -29.20 -3.38
N LYS A 221 -20.43 -28.59 -2.22
CA LYS A 221 -21.50 -27.93 -1.47
C LYS A 221 -22.03 -26.73 -2.27
N THR A 222 -23.34 -26.58 -2.34
CA THR A 222 -23.95 -25.32 -2.76
C THR A 222 -23.75 -24.32 -1.63
N GLU A 223 -22.87 -23.35 -1.85
CA GLU A 223 -22.55 -22.31 -0.86
C GLU A 223 -22.54 -20.94 -1.53
N THR A 224 -23.33 -20.03 -0.98
CA THR A 224 -23.35 -18.63 -1.41
C THR A 224 -22.40 -17.83 -0.54
N SER A 225 -21.42 -17.19 -1.15
CA SER A 225 -20.56 -16.23 -0.49
C SER A 225 -20.98 -14.79 -0.83
N PRO A 226 -20.99 -13.85 0.12
CA PRO A 226 -21.24 -12.46 -0.17
C PRO A 226 -20.12 -11.83 -1.01
N LEU A 227 -20.51 -10.90 -1.89
CA LEU A 227 -19.62 -10.06 -2.69
C LEU A 227 -20.15 -8.63 -2.63
N ASN A 228 -19.31 -7.68 -2.23
CA ASN A 228 -19.67 -6.27 -2.23
C ASN A 228 -19.57 -5.68 -3.65
N LEU A 229 -20.60 -5.90 -4.46
CA LEU A 229 -20.64 -5.44 -5.83
C LEU A 229 -21.23 -4.02 -5.95
N VAL A 230 -20.42 -3.06 -6.39
CA VAL A 230 -20.83 -1.67 -6.61
C VAL A 230 -21.29 -1.50 -8.06
N ASN A 231 -22.60 -1.57 -8.26
CA ASN A 231 -23.22 -1.47 -9.59
C ASN A 231 -23.78 -0.08 -9.93
N ASN A 232 -24.02 0.77 -8.94
CA ASN A 232 -24.49 2.13 -9.18
C ASN A 232 -23.32 3.03 -9.60
N LEU A 233 -22.97 2.99 -10.88
CA LEU A 233 -21.82 3.74 -11.42
C LEU A 233 -22.21 5.06 -12.08
N GLU A 234 -23.51 5.30 -12.28
CA GLU A 234 -24.04 6.55 -12.83
C GLU A 234 -23.84 7.71 -11.85
N ASP A 235 -24.04 7.47 -10.55
CA ASP A 235 -23.70 8.43 -9.51
C ASP A 235 -22.22 8.27 -9.12
N TYR A 236 -21.42 9.24 -9.55
CA TYR A 236 -19.97 9.26 -9.32
C TYR A 236 -19.58 9.11 -7.84
N ARG A 237 -20.45 9.50 -6.90
CA ARG A 237 -20.19 9.43 -5.45
C ARG A 237 -20.09 8.01 -4.94
N TYR A 238 -20.65 7.03 -5.65
CA TYR A 238 -20.52 5.61 -5.29
C TYR A 238 -19.19 5.01 -5.73
N ARG A 239 -18.46 5.64 -6.66
CA ARG A 239 -17.13 5.20 -7.10
C ARG A 239 -16.00 6.05 -6.52
N PHE A 240 -16.19 7.35 -6.42
CA PHE A 240 -15.16 8.28 -5.98
C PHE A 240 -15.31 8.65 -4.51
N ALA A 241 -14.17 8.79 -3.86
CA ALA A 241 -14.04 9.47 -2.59
C ALA A 241 -14.30 10.98 -2.76
N PRO A 242 -14.86 11.64 -1.74
CA PRO A 242 -14.81 13.09 -1.65
C PRO A 242 -13.35 13.57 -1.47
N ARG A 243 -13.10 14.85 -1.74
CA ARG A 243 -11.81 15.52 -1.53
C ARG A 243 -11.51 15.55 -0.04
N PRO A 244 -10.27 15.21 0.36
CA PRO A 244 -9.83 15.39 1.73
C PRO A 244 -9.99 16.86 2.14
N PRO A 245 -10.58 17.13 3.33
CA PRO A 245 -10.68 18.47 3.85
C PRO A 245 -9.29 19.01 4.21
N ILE A 246 -9.19 20.33 4.40
CA ILE A 246 -7.95 21.00 4.79
C ILE A 246 -8.16 21.62 6.16
N VAL A 247 -7.30 21.23 7.12
CA VAL A 247 -7.20 21.93 8.41
C VAL A 247 -6.40 23.20 8.20
N GLU A 248 -7.01 24.35 8.52
CA GLU A 248 -6.42 25.67 8.31
C GLU A 248 -5.66 26.15 9.54
N SER A 249 -6.21 25.88 10.73
CA SER A 249 -5.59 26.25 11.99
C SER A 249 -6.17 25.48 13.16
N ILE A 250 -5.40 25.45 14.25
CA ILE A 250 -5.86 25.05 15.58
C ILE A 250 -5.55 26.20 16.53
N THR A 251 -6.58 26.71 17.21
CA THR A 251 -6.43 27.80 18.17
C THR A 251 -7.01 27.40 19.52
N ALA A 252 -6.34 27.79 20.60
CA ALA A 252 -6.93 27.69 21.93
C ALA A 252 -7.97 28.80 22.09
N ILE A 253 -9.23 28.43 22.31
CA ILE A 253 -10.32 29.34 22.61
C ILE A 253 -11.04 28.80 23.84
N ASP A 254 -11.09 29.60 24.91
CA ASP A 254 -11.52 29.14 26.23
C ASP A 254 -10.69 27.92 26.68
N GLU A 255 -11.27 26.95 27.39
CA GLU A 255 -10.61 25.71 27.80
C GLU A 255 -10.59 24.63 26.70
N GLN A 256 -10.73 25.00 25.43
CA GLN A 256 -10.81 24.07 24.29
C GLN A 256 -9.92 24.48 23.12
N LEU A 257 -9.52 23.50 22.30
CA LEU A 257 -8.94 23.70 20.99
C LEU A 257 -10.06 23.80 19.96
N ALA A 258 -10.06 24.88 19.18
CA ALA A 258 -10.90 25.10 18.03
C ALA A 258 -10.12 24.75 16.76
N ILE A 259 -10.63 23.76 16.03
CA ILE A 259 -10.06 23.31 14.76
C ILE A 259 -10.84 24.02 13.68
N ARG A 260 -10.17 24.84 12.86
CA ARG A 260 -10.75 25.50 11.70
C ARG A 260 -10.39 24.72 10.45
N PHE A 261 -11.36 24.49 9.57
CA PHE A 261 -11.15 23.70 8.37
C PHE A 261 -12.07 24.14 7.22
N ASN A 262 -11.69 23.75 6.00
CA ASN A 262 -12.54 23.85 4.82
C ASN A 262 -12.65 22.49 4.11
N LEU A 263 -13.68 22.33 3.28
CA LEU A 263 -13.99 21.08 2.60
C LEU A 263 -13.25 20.89 1.26
N ASN A 264 -12.24 21.70 0.98
CA ASN A 264 -11.45 21.63 -0.26
C ASN A 264 -12.31 21.64 -1.53
N GLY A 265 -13.37 22.45 -1.52
CA GLY A 265 -14.29 22.63 -2.65
C GLY A 265 -15.43 21.62 -2.75
N GLU A 266 -15.65 20.73 -1.77
CA GLU A 266 -16.88 19.92 -1.73
C GLU A 266 -18.12 20.75 -1.42
N ASN A 267 -19.26 20.27 -1.93
CA ASN A 267 -20.57 20.79 -1.57
C ASN A 267 -20.88 20.42 -0.10
N PRO A 268 -21.05 21.40 0.81
CA PRO A 268 -21.30 21.14 2.23
C PRO A 268 -22.61 20.39 2.52
N ASP A 269 -23.57 20.41 1.59
CA ASP A 269 -24.85 19.70 1.73
C ASP A 269 -24.78 18.24 1.27
N GLU A 270 -23.65 17.81 0.69
CA GLU A 270 -23.45 16.45 0.20
C GLU A 270 -22.49 15.63 1.07
N VAL A 271 -21.78 16.26 2.00
CA VAL A 271 -20.76 15.61 2.82
C VAL A 271 -20.96 15.85 4.31
N THR A 272 -20.49 14.87 5.09
CA THR A 272 -20.22 15.05 6.52
C THR A 272 -18.72 14.97 6.78
N VAL A 273 -18.29 15.42 7.96
CA VAL A 273 -16.88 15.40 8.38
C VAL A 273 -16.72 14.51 9.61
N ASN A 274 -15.72 13.64 9.59
CA ASN A 274 -15.24 12.95 10.77
C ASN A 274 -13.89 13.56 11.19
N MET A 275 -13.63 13.57 12.50
CA MET A 275 -12.42 14.14 13.09
C MET A 275 -11.70 13.11 13.94
N TYR A 276 -10.40 13.02 13.72
CA TYR A 276 -9.49 12.18 14.47
C TYR A 276 -8.52 13.06 15.24
N ARG A 277 -8.21 12.65 16.47
CA ARG A 277 -7.16 13.23 17.31
C ARG A 277 -6.18 12.11 17.65
N ASP A 278 -4.93 12.26 17.23
CA ASP A 278 -3.87 11.27 17.42
C ASP A 278 -4.25 9.85 16.96
N GLY A 279 -5.04 9.78 15.88
CA GLY A 279 -5.54 8.52 15.31
C GLY A 279 -6.85 8.02 15.91
N GLU A 280 -7.36 8.62 16.98
CA GLU A 280 -8.64 8.25 17.59
C GLU A 280 -9.80 9.10 17.04
N LEU A 281 -10.91 8.47 16.67
CA LEU A 281 -12.11 9.17 16.20
C LEU A 281 -12.78 9.92 17.36
N VAL A 282 -12.72 11.26 17.35
CA VAL A 282 -13.27 12.13 18.41
C VAL A 282 -14.58 12.81 18.02
N ALA A 283 -14.89 12.91 16.73
CA ALA A 283 -16.19 13.36 16.24
C ALA A 283 -16.55 12.67 14.93
N LYS A 284 -17.82 12.33 14.75
CA LYS A 284 -18.33 11.63 13.56
C LYS A 284 -19.57 12.32 13.02
N GLY A 285 -19.70 12.42 11.70
CA GLY A 285 -20.91 12.90 11.04
C GLY A 285 -21.17 14.39 11.26
N LEU A 286 -20.14 15.20 11.45
CA LEU A 286 -20.28 16.65 11.57
C LEU A 286 -20.84 17.23 10.27
N SER A 287 -21.75 18.20 10.35
CA SER A 287 -22.32 18.85 9.16
C SER A 287 -21.22 19.48 8.30
N GLY A 288 -21.26 19.27 6.98
CA GLY A 288 -20.35 19.94 6.04
C GLY A 288 -20.46 21.47 6.05
N ASN A 289 -21.55 22.03 6.58
CA ASN A 289 -21.70 23.48 6.75
C ASN A 289 -20.84 24.05 7.90
N LEU A 290 -20.29 23.21 8.77
CA LEU A 290 -19.36 23.65 9.82
C LEU A 290 -18.03 24.11 9.22
N LYS A 291 -17.52 25.24 9.74
CA LYS A 291 -16.18 25.79 9.41
C LYS A 291 -15.19 25.65 10.56
N SER A 292 -15.69 25.32 11.74
CA SER A 292 -14.87 25.04 12.90
C SER A 292 -15.60 24.09 13.85
N TRP A 293 -14.83 23.30 14.59
CA TRP A 293 -15.30 22.42 15.64
C TRP A 293 -14.40 22.58 16.88
N ARG A 294 -14.99 22.45 18.07
CA ARG A 294 -14.27 22.53 19.34
C ARG A 294 -14.10 21.16 19.96
N ASP A 295 -12.87 20.83 20.32
CA ASP A 295 -12.56 19.61 21.06
C ASP A 295 -12.89 19.78 22.54
N HIS A 296 -13.99 19.16 22.96
CA HIS A 296 -14.48 19.24 24.33
C HIS A 296 -13.58 18.50 25.35
N ASN A 297 -12.72 17.60 24.86
CA ASN A 297 -11.79 16.82 25.67
C ASN A 297 -10.37 17.41 25.64
N SER A 298 -10.20 18.60 25.06
CA SER A 298 -8.96 19.35 25.13
C SER A 298 -8.99 20.32 26.31
N GLN A 299 -7.88 21.02 26.57
CA GLN A 299 -7.71 21.91 27.72
C GLN A 299 -7.23 23.30 27.30
N GLY A 300 -7.61 23.75 26.10
CA GLY A 300 -7.21 25.05 25.54
C GLY A 300 -5.68 25.15 25.48
N THR A 301 -5.12 26.22 26.06
CA THR A 301 -3.67 26.47 26.09
C THR A 301 -2.88 25.44 26.90
N ARG A 302 -3.54 24.67 27.77
CA ARG A 302 -2.91 23.58 28.55
C ARG A 302 -2.90 22.25 27.80
N SER A 303 -3.51 22.18 26.61
CA SER A 303 -3.54 20.95 25.84
C SER A 303 -2.12 20.51 25.46
N PRO A 304 -1.86 19.18 25.43
CA PRO A 304 -0.66 18.65 24.79
C PRO A 304 -0.71 18.90 23.27
N SER A 305 0.32 18.46 22.55
CA SER A 305 0.41 18.63 21.11
C SER A 305 -0.41 17.64 20.31
N TYR A 306 -1.72 17.72 20.50
CA TYR A 306 -2.70 16.96 19.74
C TYR A 306 -2.59 17.25 18.24
N CYS A 307 -2.55 16.18 17.45
CA CYS A 307 -2.58 16.20 16.00
C CYS A 307 -3.96 15.80 15.50
N TYR A 308 -4.55 16.61 14.62
CA TYR A 308 -5.87 16.34 14.06
C TYR A 308 -5.79 15.97 12.58
N ASN A 309 -6.56 14.97 12.21
CA ASN A 309 -6.83 14.58 10.83
C ASN A 309 -8.34 14.54 10.61
N LEU A 310 -8.79 14.94 9.43
CA LEU A 310 -10.20 14.99 9.07
C LEU A 310 -10.44 14.16 7.81
N GLU A 311 -11.62 13.59 7.69
CA GLU A 311 -12.11 12.99 6.45
C GLU A 311 -13.50 13.53 6.12
N THR A 312 -13.81 13.63 4.83
CA THR A 312 -15.15 13.89 4.35
C THR A 312 -15.81 12.57 3.93
N VAL A 313 -17.12 12.47 4.11
CA VAL A 313 -17.92 11.29 3.74
C VAL A 313 -19.14 11.77 2.96
N TYR A 314 -19.35 11.25 1.74
CA TYR A 314 -20.60 11.55 1.02
C TYR A 314 -21.81 10.98 1.75
N ILE A 315 -22.83 11.80 1.93
CA ILE A 315 -24.07 11.42 2.64
C ILE A 315 -24.81 10.29 1.91
N THR A 316 -24.79 10.31 0.56
CA THR A 316 -25.56 9.37 -0.26
C THR A 316 -24.91 7.99 -0.38
N SER A 317 -23.59 7.93 -0.53
CA SER A 317 -22.87 6.69 -0.83
C SER A 317 -22.07 6.14 0.35
N GLY A 318 -21.72 6.98 1.33
CA GLY A 318 -20.82 6.62 2.43
C GLY A 318 -19.34 6.49 2.02
N THR A 319 -18.98 6.77 0.76
CA THR A 319 -17.56 6.76 0.37
C THR A 319 -16.82 7.89 1.08
N THR A 320 -15.60 7.60 1.51
CA THR A 320 -14.83 8.42 2.44
C THR A 320 -13.54 8.90 1.78
N SER A 321 -13.13 10.13 2.07
CA SER A 321 -11.86 10.69 1.59
C SER A 321 -10.66 9.96 2.18
N GLN A 322 -9.49 10.16 1.59
CA GLN A 322 -8.25 10.00 2.36
C GLN A 322 -8.26 10.98 3.55
N PRO A 323 -7.60 10.66 4.67
CA PRO A 323 -7.42 11.62 5.75
C PRO A 323 -6.71 12.89 5.25
N SER A 324 -7.07 14.04 5.81
CA SER A 324 -6.35 15.30 5.60
C SER A 324 -4.90 15.16 6.05
N GLN A 325 -4.02 16.06 5.59
CA GLN A 325 -2.71 16.23 6.23
C GLN A 325 -2.89 16.46 7.73
N PRO A 326 -2.07 15.83 8.60
CA PRO A 326 -2.14 16.06 10.03
C PRO A 326 -1.76 17.50 10.34
N PHE A 327 -2.54 18.14 11.21
CA PHE A 327 -2.25 19.47 11.73
C PHE A 327 -2.21 19.39 13.25
N CYS A 328 -1.07 19.75 13.84
CA CYS A 328 -0.86 19.61 15.28
C CYS A 328 -0.86 20.96 15.99
N TYR A 329 -1.37 20.97 17.22
CA TYR A 329 -1.28 22.12 18.10
C TYR A 329 0.11 22.17 18.74
N TRP A 330 0.91 23.19 18.44
CA TRP A 330 2.27 23.31 18.97
C TRP A 330 2.40 24.34 20.10
N GLY A 331 1.29 24.64 20.78
CA GLY A 331 1.20 25.77 21.69
C GLY A 331 0.71 27.04 20.97
N SER A 332 0.34 28.06 21.74
CA SER A 332 -0.31 29.27 21.20
C SER A 332 0.60 30.07 20.27
N ASN A 333 1.92 29.95 20.44
CA ASN A 333 2.94 30.62 19.65
C ASN A 333 3.92 29.60 19.03
N SER A 334 3.50 28.34 18.88
CA SER A 334 4.36 27.24 18.42
C SER A 334 5.58 26.99 19.32
N GLU A 335 5.52 27.35 20.60
CA GLU A 335 6.61 27.27 21.57
C GLU A 335 7.10 25.84 21.85
N ARG A 336 6.32 24.82 21.45
CA ARG A 336 6.68 23.40 21.58
C ARG A 336 7.56 22.88 20.43
N ILE A 337 7.79 23.70 19.40
CA ILE A 337 8.74 23.39 18.34
C ILE A 337 10.07 24.05 18.69
N SER A 338 11.10 23.24 18.84
CA SER A 338 12.49 23.70 18.88
C SER A 338 13.25 23.15 17.67
N TYR A 339 14.28 23.86 17.24
CA TYR A 339 15.10 23.41 16.12
C TYR A 339 16.54 23.89 16.23
N VAL A 340 17.42 23.17 15.55
CA VAL A 340 18.83 23.53 15.36
C VAL A 340 19.10 23.59 13.85
N ASN A 341 19.74 24.66 13.40
CA ASN A 341 20.07 24.87 11.99
C ASN A 341 21.47 24.35 11.64
N ALA A 342 21.72 24.13 10.36
CA ALA A 342 22.94 23.46 9.90
C ALA A 342 24.26 24.17 10.23
N ASP A 343 24.26 25.49 10.47
CA ASP A 343 25.45 26.22 10.92
C ASP A 343 25.87 25.89 12.36
N GLN A 344 25.00 25.22 13.12
CA GLN A 344 25.29 24.74 14.47
C GLN A 344 25.63 23.25 14.50
N PHE A 345 25.67 22.57 13.34
CA PHE A 345 26.00 21.16 13.26
C PHE A 345 27.52 20.95 13.31
N SER A 346 27.95 19.88 14.00
CA SER A 346 29.29 19.33 13.84
C SER A 346 29.22 18.18 12.84
N ALA A 347 29.73 18.38 11.62
CA ALA A 347 29.69 17.39 10.56
C ALA A 347 31.06 16.75 10.31
N ILE A 348 31.05 15.43 10.09
CA ILE A 348 32.11 14.68 9.42
C ILE A 348 31.58 14.33 8.04
N GLY A 349 32.34 14.68 7.00
CA GLY A 349 31.93 14.54 5.61
C GLY A 349 31.05 15.69 5.10
N GLY A 350 30.80 15.68 3.79
CA GLY A 350 30.14 16.79 3.09
C GLY A 350 30.92 18.10 3.11
N GLN A 351 30.34 19.14 2.50
CA GLN A 351 30.89 20.51 2.47
C GLN A 351 29.82 21.51 2.86
N PHE A 352 30.09 22.38 3.83
CA PHE A 352 29.13 23.41 4.24
C PHE A 352 28.80 24.34 3.07
N SER A 353 27.51 24.56 2.83
CA SER A 353 26.99 25.36 1.72
C SER A 353 25.73 26.11 2.14
N GLU A 354 25.51 27.26 1.50
CA GLU A 354 24.22 27.98 1.51
C GLU A 354 23.51 27.88 0.15
N GLY A 355 23.97 26.98 -0.71
CA GLY A 355 23.31 26.61 -1.96
C GLY A 355 21.84 26.24 -1.73
N HIS A 356 21.01 26.35 -2.77
CA HIS A 356 19.60 25.95 -2.70
C HIS A 356 18.75 26.68 -1.63
N GLY A 357 19.21 27.86 -1.18
CA GLY A 357 18.47 28.78 -0.33
C GLY A 357 18.45 28.43 1.17
N ARG A 358 19.19 27.40 1.60
CA ARG A 358 19.30 27.03 3.03
C ARG A 358 20.72 26.56 3.35
N LYS A 359 21.20 26.87 4.55
CA LYS A 359 22.43 26.32 5.10
C LYS A 359 22.32 24.80 5.23
N HIS A 360 23.30 24.06 4.74
CA HIS A 360 23.37 22.59 4.80
C HIS A 360 24.79 22.09 4.51
N PHE A 361 24.99 20.77 4.48
CA PHE A 361 26.22 20.14 4.00
C PHE A 361 25.94 19.43 2.67
N GLU A 362 26.52 19.93 1.57
CA GLU A 362 26.45 19.30 0.25
C GLU A 362 27.30 18.02 0.21
N ASN A 363 26.91 17.08 -0.66
CA ASN A 363 27.61 15.81 -0.85
C ASN A 363 27.81 15.01 0.45
N TRP A 364 26.91 15.19 1.42
CA TRP A 364 26.90 14.44 2.68
C TRP A 364 26.05 13.17 2.56
N GLY A 365 26.54 12.07 3.11
CA GLY A 365 25.80 10.81 3.20
C GLY A 365 26.61 9.55 2.86
N GLN A 366 27.93 9.66 2.72
CA GLN A 366 28.82 8.52 2.49
C GLN A 366 28.98 7.65 3.77
N PRO A 367 29.45 6.39 3.63
CA PRO A 367 29.87 5.60 4.79
C PRO A 367 30.93 6.34 5.61
N GLY A 368 30.69 6.50 6.92
CA GLY A 368 31.57 7.24 7.84
C GLY A 368 31.18 8.69 8.06
N ASP A 369 30.33 9.27 7.21
CA ASP A 369 29.78 10.61 7.41
C ASP A 369 28.87 10.63 8.65
N SER A 370 28.90 11.74 9.38
CA SER A 370 27.98 11.97 10.50
C SER A 370 27.69 13.45 10.72
N ILE A 371 26.53 13.74 11.31
CA ILE A 371 26.15 15.06 11.83
C ILE A 371 25.86 14.89 13.32
N THR A 372 26.47 15.72 14.15
CA THR A 372 26.24 15.74 15.60
C THR A 372 25.78 17.11 16.03
N VAL A 373 24.77 17.15 16.90
CA VAL A 373 24.18 18.36 17.46
C VAL A 373 23.97 18.20 18.95
N ASN A 374 24.43 19.17 19.73
CA ASN A 374 24.11 19.28 21.14
C ASN A 374 22.98 20.30 21.33
N LEU A 375 21.97 19.93 22.10
CA LEU A 375 20.82 20.79 22.37
C LEU A 375 20.34 20.59 23.80
N LYS A 376 19.57 21.58 24.28
CA LYS A 376 18.91 21.54 25.58
C LYS A 376 17.41 21.35 25.39
N ALA A 377 16.84 20.32 26.01
CA ALA A 377 15.39 20.11 25.97
C ALA A 377 14.69 21.26 26.70
N GLN A 378 13.72 21.90 26.03
CA GLN A 378 13.00 23.04 26.61
C GLN A 378 11.83 22.58 27.49
N LEU A 379 11.26 21.42 27.19
CA LEU A 379 10.08 20.88 27.84
C LEU A 379 10.33 19.43 28.30
N ASN A 380 9.52 18.99 29.25
CA ASN A 380 9.54 17.60 29.72
C ASN A 380 8.69 16.72 28.78
N GLY A 381 8.89 15.41 28.86
CA GLY A 381 8.00 14.43 28.25
C GLY A 381 8.47 13.96 26.88
N ARG A 382 7.55 13.32 26.15
CA ARG A 382 7.85 12.69 24.87
C ARG A 382 8.06 13.73 23.78
N HIS A 383 9.03 13.51 22.91
CA HIS A 383 9.30 14.40 21.77
C HIS A 383 9.30 13.63 20.45
N ALA A 384 8.99 14.36 19.38
CA ALA A 384 9.14 13.93 18.00
C ALA A 384 10.37 14.63 17.38
N ILE A 385 11.20 13.85 16.71
CA ILE A 385 12.42 14.29 16.03
C ILE A 385 12.21 14.11 14.53
N GLN A 386 12.43 15.19 13.77
CA GLN A 386 12.41 15.20 12.31
C GLN A 386 13.54 16.07 11.79
N VAL A 387 13.90 15.89 10.53
CA VAL A 387 14.82 16.79 9.85
C VAL A 387 14.15 17.46 8.66
N VAL A 388 14.54 18.70 8.37
CA VAL A 388 14.18 19.34 7.09
C VAL A 388 15.30 19.02 6.10
N ALA A 389 14.96 18.23 5.09
CA ALA A 389 15.91 17.66 4.15
C ALA A 389 15.58 17.99 2.69
N GLY A 390 16.63 18.13 1.90
CA GLY A 390 16.61 18.23 0.45
C GLY A 390 17.23 16.96 -0.14
N ASN A 391 16.54 16.31 -1.07
CA ASN A 391 17.06 15.16 -1.82
C ASN A 391 16.70 15.34 -3.30
N GLY A 392 17.58 15.97 -4.05
CA GLY A 392 17.40 16.22 -5.48
C GLY A 392 17.87 15.09 -6.39
N ALA A 393 18.13 13.88 -5.86
CA ALA A 393 18.76 12.79 -6.60
C ALA A 393 17.92 12.21 -7.77
N GLY A 394 16.66 12.61 -7.90
CA GLY A 394 15.78 12.30 -9.02
C GLY A 394 14.34 12.71 -8.75
N ALA A 395 13.43 12.36 -9.66
CA ALA A 395 12.02 12.72 -9.55
C ALA A 395 11.31 11.98 -8.39
N ILE A 396 10.25 12.58 -7.85
CA ILE A 396 9.48 12.03 -6.71
C ILE A 396 8.83 10.69 -7.06
N ASN A 397 8.49 10.49 -8.32
CA ASN A 397 7.81 9.29 -8.82
C ASN A 397 8.76 8.23 -9.39
N THR A 398 10.08 8.38 -9.21
CA THR A 398 11.08 7.42 -9.71
C THR A 398 12.14 7.14 -8.67
N GLY A 399 13.06 6.22 -8.99
CA GLY A 399 14.35 6.13 -8.34
C GLY A 399 14.52 5.04 -7.28
N ILE A 400 15.77 4.95 -6.84
CA ILE A 400 16.27 3.95 -5.89
C ILE A 400 17.09 4.61 -4.77
N THR A 401 17.00 5.95 -4.68
CA THR A 401 17.91 6.82 -3.92
C THR A 401 17.21 7.63 -2.83
N CYS A 402 16.12 7.08 -2.26
CA CYS A 402 15.59 7.58 -0.99
C CYS A 402 16.71 7.57 0.04
N ALA A 403 16.97 8.71 0.68
CA ALA A 403 18.04 8.78 1.66
C ALA A 403 17.58 8.17 2.98
N VAL A 404 18.39 7.25 3.51
CA VAL A 404 18.14 6.55 4.77
C VAL A 404 19.34 6.77 5.69
N LYS A 405 19.09 7.31 6.89
CA LYS A 405 20.12 7.58 7.91
C LYS A 405 19.66 7.12 9.28
N HIS A 406 20.57 6.57 10.06
CA HIS A 406 20.33 6.22 11.46
C HIS A 406 20.46 7.48 12.31
N LEU A 407 19.49 7.70 13.21
CA LEU A 407 19.50 8.76 14.20
C LEU A 407 19.52 8.14 15.59
N GLN A 408 20.43 8.61 16.43
CA GLN A 408 20.47 8.31 17.86
C GLN A 408 20.47 9.61 18.66
N MET A 409 19.67 9.65 19.72
CA MET A 409 19.66 10.75 20.69
C MET A 409 20.07 10.22 22.05
N LYS A 410 21.05 10.88 22.68
CA LYS A 410 21.64 10.49 23.96
C LYS A 410 21.51 11.61 24.98
N ASN A 411 21.10 11.28 26.20
CA ASN A 411 21.18 12.18 27.35
C ASN A 411 22.65 12.30 27.80
N LEU A 412 23.19 13.51 27.88
CA LEU A 412 24.61 13.72 28.16
C LEU A 412 24.97 13.59 29.64
N GLN A 413 23.98 13.69 30.55
CA GLN A 413 24.21 13.56 31.99
C GLN A 413 24.38 12.11 32.43
N ASN A 414 23.64 11.18 31.82
CA ASN A 414 23.62 9.77 32.21
C ASN A 414 23.97 8.79 31.06
N SER A 415 24.28 9.29 29.86
CA SER A 415 24.59 8.51 28.66
C SER A 415 23.47 7.58 28.15
N GLN A 416 22.23 7.77 28.61
CA GLN A 416 21.08 6.97 28.18
C GLN A 416 20.66 7.34 26.75
N ILE A 417 20.44 6.34 25.89
CA ILE A 417 19.82 6.53 24.58
C ILE A 417 18.32 6.71 24.78
N VAL A 418 17.80 7.87 24.35
CA VAL A 418 16.39 8.26 24.50
C VAL A 418 15.61 8.19 23.19
N ALA A 419 16.30 8.13 22.05
CA ALA A 419 15.73 7.84 20.74
C ALA A 419 16.73 7.09 19.86
N ASP A 420 16.24 6.13 19.08
CA ASP A 420 17.02 5.32 18.13
C ASP A 420 16.09 4.92 16.99
N GLY A 421 16.44 5.26 15.74
CA GLY A 421 15.63 4.92 14.58
C GLY A 421 16.15 5.47 13.27
N TYR A 422 15.49 5.12 12.17
CA TYR A 422 15.92 5.47 10.82
C TYR A 422 15.07 6.60 10.23
N LEU A 423 15.74 7.65 9.77
CA LEU A 423 15.16 8.75 9.01
C LEU A 423 15.04 8.34 7.54
N MET A 424 13.86 8.50 6.97
CA MET A 424 13.56 8.33 5.56
C MET A 424 13.36 9.70 4.92
N MET A 425 14.12 9.99 3.87
CA MET A 425 14.16 11.29 3.18
C MET A 425 14.05 11.06 1.66
N PRO A 426 12.82 10.98 1.12
CA PRO A 426 12.58 10.60 -0.26
C PRO A 426 13.10 11.65 -1.24
N GLN A 427 13.26 11.25 -2.50
CA GLN A 427 13.58 12.15 -3.60
C GLN A 427 12.51 13.24 -3.75
N LEU A 428 12.93 14.46 -4.06
CA LEU A 428 12.10 15.66 -4.14
C LEU A 428 12.08 16.29 -5.54
N GLY A 429 12.79 15.71 -6.51
CA GLY A 429 12.90 16.24 -7.88
C GLY A 429 13.86 17.42 -8.04
N SER A 430 14.20 18.12 -6.96
CA SER A 430 15.11 19.26 -6.94
C SER A 430 15.76 19.40 -5.57
N TRP A 431 17.03 19.84 -5.55
CA TRP A 431 17.74 20.19 -4.33
C TRP A 431 17.25 21.49 -3.69
N GLU A 432 16.48 22.31 -4.42
CA GLU A 432 15.84 23.54 -3.90
C GLU A 432 14.53 23.26 -3.14
N ARG A 433 13.99 22.05 -3.26
CA ARG A 433 12.82 21.63 -2.52
C ARG A 433 13.25 21.01 -1.20
N TRP A 434 12.61 21.46 -0.11
CA TRP A 434 12.88 21.01 1.25
C TRP A 434 11.60 20.49 1.88
N LEU A 435 11.63 19.27 2.42
CA LEU A 435 10.52 18.65 3.15
C LEU A 435 10.99 18.03 4.46
N GLU A 436 10.06 17.77 5.36
CA GLU A 436 10.34 17.03 6.59
C GLU A 436 10.53 15.54 6.28
N SER A 437 11.47 14.90 7.00
CA SER A 437 11.66 13.45 6.99
C SER A 437 10.51 12.70 7.64
N SER A 438 10.59 11.36 7.62
CA SER A 438 9.89 10.54 8.61
C SER A 438 10.19 11.00 10.04
N VAL A 439 9.27 10.70 10.96
CA VAL A 439 9.36 11.07 12.36
C VAL A 439 9.98 9.94 13.19
N ILE A 440 10.86 10.31 14.12
CA ILE A 440 11.37 9.42 15.17
C ILE A 440 10.87 9.96 16.50
N PHE A 441 10.17 9.13 17.28
CA PHE A 441 9.74 9.50 18.62
C PHE A 441 10.78 9.11 19.64
N THR A 442 10.93 9.93 20.68
CA THR A 442 11.67 9.49 21.87
C THR A 442 10.94 8.31 22.51
N GLN A 443 11.74 7.33 22.93
CA GLN A 443 11.30 6.15 23.68
C GLN A 443 11.28 6.42 25.19
N ILE A 444 11.97 7.48 25.61
CA ILE A 444 12.07 7.95 26.98
C ILE A 444 11.71 9.43 26.99
N ASP A 445 11.00 9.86 28.03
CA ASP A 445 10.67 11.26 28.24
C ASP A 445 11.93 12.09 28.44
N LEU A 446 12.02 13.20 27.72
CA LEU A 446 13.07 14.17 27.95
C LEU A 446 12.78 14.94 29.23
N ILE A 447 13.85 15.37 29.89
CA ILE A 447 13.80 16.24 31.06
C ILE A 447 14.24 17.64 30.64
N ALA A 448 13.40 18.64 30.91
CA ALA A 448 13.66 20.03 30.61
C ALA A 448 14.98 20.51 31.25
N ASN A 449 15.68 21.38 30.53
CA ASN A 449 16.98 21.96 30.87
C ASN A 449 18.18 20.99 30.91
N GLN A 450 17.98 19.70 30.61
CA GLN A 450 19.08 18.76 30.40
C GLN A 450 19.61 18.82 28.97
N ASP A 451 20.88 18.42 28.83
CA ASP A 451 21.62 18.46 27.57
C ASP A 451 21.58 17.09 26.88
N TYR A 452 21.31 17.11 25.59
CA TYR A 452 21.20 15.94 24.74
C TYR A 452 22.07 16.10 23.51
N GLU A 453 22.58 14.99 23.02
CA GLU A 453 23.31 14.89 21.76
C GLU A 453 22.47 14.08 20.78
N ILE A 454 22.19 14.66 19.61
CA ILE A 454 21.64 13.94 18.46
C ILE A 454 22.79 13.66 17.50
N LYS A 455 22.94 12.39 17.09
CA LYS A 455 23.87 11.95 16.07
C LYS A 455 23.09 11.32 14.91
N ILE A 456 23.33 11.80 13.70
CA ILE A 456 22.80 11.26 12.45
C ILE A 456 23.97 10.68 11.65
N PHE A 457 23.89 9.41 11.25
CA PHE A 457 24.98 8.71 10.57
C PHE A 457 24.44 7.55 9.70
N SER A 458 25.33 6.84 9.03
CA SER A 458 24.99 5.62 8.28
C SER A 458 25.58 4.39 8.97
N ASP A 459 24.76 3.37 9.19
CA ASP A 459 25.17 2.04 9.65
C ASP A 459 24.88 0.97 8.57
N ALA A 460 24.99 -0.31 8.90
CA ALA A 460 24.73 -1.40 7.96
C ALA A 460 23.26 -1.53 7.52
N GLN A 461 22.32 -0.94 8.25
CA GLN A 461 20.88 -0.98 7.96
C GLN A 461 20.37 0.31 7.31
N ALA A 462 21.11 1.40 7.41
CA ALA A 462 20.86 2.68 6.75
C ALA A 462 21.17 2.62 5.24
N ILE A 463 20.59 1.66 4.54
CA ILE A 463 20.75 1.40 3.11
C ILE A 463 19.45 1.69 2.37
N ASN A 464 19.56 1.93 1.06
CA ASN A 464 18.41 2.11 0.17
C ASN A 464 18.54 1.16 -1.03
N MET A 465 17.60 1.27 -1.97
CA MET A 465 17.55 0.34 -3.11
C MET A 465 18.82 0.38 -3.98
N SER A 466 19.54 1.51 -4.05
CA SER A 466 20.80 1.62 -4.77
C SER A 466 21.94 0.77 -4.21
N SER A 467 21.81 0.27 -2.98
CA SER A 467 22.81 -0.61 -2.38
C SER A 467 22.72 -2.06 -2.87
N PHE A 468 21.64 -2.43 -3.57
CA PHE A 468 21.45 -3.81 -4.04
C PHE A 468 21.96 -4.01 -5.47
N ALA A 469 22.73 -5.09 -5.68
CA ALA A 469 23.27 -5.47 -6.99
C ALA A 469 22.20 -5.63 -8.09
N HIS A 470 20.96 -5.95 -7.70
CA HIS A 470 19.82 -6.00 -8.62
C HIS A 470 19.60 -4.67 -9.36
N ASN A 471 19.90 -3.55 -8.72
CA ASN A 471 19.72 -2.21 -9.28
C ASN A 471 20.98 -1.67 -9.98
N ALA A 472 22.01 -2.50 -10.19
CA ALA A 472 23.26 -2.10 -10.84
C ALA A 472 23.05 -1.50 -12.25
N ASN A 473 22.00 -1.95 -12.94
CA ASN A 473 21.63 -1.51 -14.28
C ASN A 473 20.58 -0.39 -14.30
N TYR A 474 20.28 0.23 -13.16
CA TYR A 474 19.36 1.35 -13.11
C TYR A 474 19.95 2.57 -13.83
N THR A 475 19.21 3.09 -14.83
CA THR A 475 19.65 4.21 -15.68
C THR A 475 18.80 5.47 -15.52
N GLY A 476 17.78 5.45 -14.65
CA GLY A 476 16.85 6.56 -14.46
C GLY A 476 17.37 7.70 -13.56
N GLY A 477 18.69 7.79 -13.34
CA GLY A 477 19.32 8.77 -12.46
C GLY A 477 20.52 8.18 -11.72
N ASN A 478 20.78 8.70 -10.52
CA ASN A 478 21.85 8.20 -9.65
C ASN A 478 21.46 6.85 -9.00
N GLY A 479 22.45 6.12 -8.47
CA GLY A 479 22.23 4.89 -7.70
C GLY A 479 22.35 3.58 -8.49
N GLY A 480 22.61 3.64 -9.80
CA GLY A 480 22.78 2.45 -10.63
C GLY A 480 24.15 1.80 -10.44
N THR A 481 25.20 2.46 -10.93
CA THR A 481 26.57 1.92 -10.90
C THR A 481 27.21 1.91 -9.52
N GLU A 482 26.74 2.80 -8.63
CA GLU A 482 27.23 2.93 -7.27
C GLU A 482 26.08 3.26 -6.32
N ALA A 483 26.23 2.87 -5.05
CA ALA A 483 25.25 3.22 -4.03
C ALA A 483 25.18 4.75 -3.86
N TYR A 484 23.98 5.29 -3.82
CA TYR A 484 23.71 6.71 -3.72
C TYR A 484 22.71 6.98 -2.59
N ASN A 485 23.23 7.44 -1.46
CA ASN A 485 22.48 7.71 -0.23
C ASN A 485 22.81 9.12 0.31
N TYR A 486 22.91 10.09 -0.60
CA TYR A 486 23.22 11.49 -0.28
C TYR A 486 21.97 12.29 0.06
N VAL A 487 22.11 13.25 0.97
CA VAL A 487 21.02 14.14 1.38
C VAL A 487 21.57 15.44 1.96
N ASN A 488 20.85 16.53 1.71
CA ASN A 488 21.12 17.82 2.34
C ASN A 488 20.21 17.95 3.57
N ILE A 489 20.78 18.14 4.77
CA ILE A 489 19.99 18.40 5.99
C ILE A 489 20.19 19.85 6.40
N ALA A 490 19.11 20.63 6.43
CA ALA A 490 19.16 22.05 6.77
C ALA A 490 18.81 22.34 8.24
N GLN A 491 18.00 21.47 8.85
CA GLN A 491 17.48 21.69 10.18
C GLN A 491 17.13 20.36 10.87
N ILE A 492 17.39 20.26 12.17
CA ILE A 492 16.84 19.21 13.04
C ILE A 492 15.76 19.85 13.91
N LYS A 493 14.54 19.31 13.86
CA LYS A 493 13.40 19.72 14.68
C LYS A 493 13.21 18.76 15.84
N LEU A 494 12.95 19.31 17.01
CA LEU A 494 12.59 18.60 18.23
C LEU A 494 11.27 19.19 18.75
N ASN A 495 10.18 18.45 18.53
CA ASN A 495 8.82 18.89 18.82
C ASN A 495 8.31 18.19 20.09
N ALA A 496 7.95 18.94 21.12
CA ALA A 496 7.43 18.40 22.38
C ALA A 496 5.97 17.97 22.23
N LEU A 497 5.63 16.75 22.65
CA LEU A 497 4.28 16.20 22.54
C LEU A 497 3.37 16.54 23.73
N THR A 498 3.95 16.87 24.89
CA THR A 498 3.21 17.05 26.16
C THR A 498 3.62 18.29 26.91
#